data_AF-A0A0U9H8P3-F1
#
_entry.id   AF-A0A0U9H8P3-F1
#
_cell.length_a   1.000
_cell.length_b   1.000
_cell.length_c   1.000
_cell.angle_alpha   90.00
_cell.angle_beta   90.00
_cell.angle_gamma   90.00
#
_symmetry.space_group_name_H-M   'P 1'
#
loop_
_entity.id
_entity.type
_entity.pdbx_description
1 polymer ?
#
loop_
_entity_poly.entity_id
_entity_poly.type
_entity_poly.pdbx_seq_one_letter_code
_entity_poly.pdbx_strand_id
1 'polypeptide(L)' 'MFPRANTLGIIIKDNCILLEEKEGTHSKGEGYYYRPIGGTIELGEKSEETLVREFYEELGLEIAITRYIS' A
#
# COMPACT_ATOMS: atom_id res chain seq x y z
N MET A 1 3.83 -13.48 16.31
CA MET A 1 3.92 -12.90 14.95
C MET A 1 5.20 -12.07 14.91
N PHE A 2 6.09 -12.32 13.95
CA PHE A 2 7.26 -11.45 13.77
C PHE A 2 6.82 -10.21 12.99
N PRO A 3 7.27 -9.00 13.37
CA PRO A 3 6.97 -7.80 12.61
C PRO A 3 7.51 -7.96 11.19
N ARG A 4 6.69 -7.65 10.20
CA ARG A 4 7.10 -7.55 8.79
C ARG A 4 7.11 -6.07 8.41
N ALA A 5 8.17 -5.66 7.72
CA ALA A 5 8.24 -4.33 7.16
C ALA A 5 7.23 -4.24 5.99
N ASN A 6 6.38 -3.22 6.03
CA ASN A 6 5.43 -2.91 4.96
C ASN A 6 5.67 -1.49 4.47
N THR A 7 5.29 -1.24 3.22
CA THR A 7 5.25 0.09 2.62
C THR A 7 3.83 0.34 2.08
N LEU A 8 3.40 1.60 2.09
CA LEU A 8 2.08 2.01 1.63
C LEU A 8 2.21 3.27 0.77
N GLY A 9 1.53 3.27 -0.38
CA GLY A 9 1.53 4.35 -1.35
C GLY A 9 0.20 5.08 -1.35
N ILE A 10 0.24 6.42 -1.26
CA ILE A 10 -0.94 7.28 -1.35
C ILE A 10 -0.96 7.94 -2.73
N ILE A 11 -1.98 7.62 -3.54
CA ILE A 11 -2.28 8.36 -4.76
C ILE A 11 -3.36 9.38 -4.47
N ILE A 12 -3.08 10.65 -4.78
CA ILE A 12 -4.01 11.76 -4.66
C ILE A 12 -4.28 12.32 -6.05
N LYS A 13 -5.54 12.39 -6.44
CA LYS A 13 -5.99 13.01 -7.69
C LYS A 13 -7.34 13.67 -7.48
N ASP A 14 -7.49 14.92 -7.92
CA ASP A 14 -8.76 15.67 -7.86
C ASP A 14 -9.42 15.66 -6.47
N ASN A 15 -8.61 15.83 -5.42
CA ASN A 15 -9.02 15.80 -4.02
C ASN A 15 -9.59 14.44 -3.53
N CYS A 16 -9.33 13.37 -4.29
CA CYS A 16 -9.65 11.99 -3.95
C CYS A 16 -8.37 11.20 -3.65
N ILE A 17 -8.48 10.20 -2.77
CA ILE A 17 -7.42 9.24 -2.47
C ILE A 17 -7.84 7.87 -3.01
N LEU A 18 -6.92 7.17 -3.68
CA LEU A 18 -7.13 5.78 -4.07
C LEU A 18 -6.86 4.86 -2.87
N LEU A 19 -7.84 4.03 -2.54
CA LEU A 19 -7.77 3.05 -1.45
C LEU A 19 -8.26 1.69 -1.97
N GLU A 20 -7.75 0.63 -1.37
CA GLU A 20 -8.26 -0.73 -1.54
C GLU A 20 -9.22 -1.08 -0.38
N GLU A 21 -10.29 -1.80 -0.71
CA GLU A 21 -11.21 -2.40 0.27
C GLU A 21 -10.69 -3.78 0.68
N LYS A 22 -10.60 -4.03 1.98
CA LYS A 22 -10.23 -5.32 2.56
C LYS A 22 -11.27 -5.74 3.59
N GLU A 23 -11.40 -7.04 3.79
CA GLU A 23 -12.18 -7.64 4.88
C GLU A 23 -11.23 -8.26 5.91
N GLY A 24 -11.48 -8.02 7.19
CA GLY A 24 -10.78 -8.70 8.29
C GLY A 24 -10.79 -7.93 9.61
N THR A 25 -9.93 -8.36 10.54
CA THR A 25 -9.79 -7.72 11.85
C THR A 25 -9.10 -6.36 11.72
N HIS A 26 -9.74 -5.32 12.24
CA HIS A 26 -9.17 -3.98 12.39
C HIS A 26 -9.46 -3.42 13.78
N SER A 27 -8.98 -2.20 14.07
CA SER A 27 -9.09 -1.56 15.40
C SER A 27 -10.52 -1.32 15.89
N LYS A 28 -11.54 -1.56 15.05
CA LYS A 28 -12.96 -1.39 15.37
C LYS A 28 -13.74 -2.72 15.38
N GLY A 29 -13.08 -3.87 15.24
CA GLY A 29 -13.70 -5.20 15.17
C GLY A 29 -13.39 -5.93 13.86
N GLU A 30 -14.25 -6.88 13.52
CA GLU A 30 -14.23 -7.61 12.24
C GLU A 30 -15.10 -6.87 11.21
N GLY A 31 -14.62 -6.75 9.98
CA GLY A 31 -15.41 -6.21 8.87
C GLY A 31 -14.57 -5.59 7.77
N TYR A 32 -15.22 -4.74 6.97
CA TYR A 32 -14.57 -4.01 5.88
C TYR A 32 -13.76 -2.81 6.40
N TYR A 33 -12.57 -2.63 5.85
CA TYR A 33 -11.74 -1.47 6.06
C TYR A 33 -11.04 -1.07 4.77
N TYR A 34 -10.60 0.19 4.72
CA TYR A 34 -9.91 0.77 3.58
C TYR A 34 -8.49 1.12 3.96
N ARG A 35 -7.54 0.84 3.08
CA ARG A 35 -6.13 1.22 3.26
C ARG A 35 -5.52 1.67 1.93
N PRO A 36 -4.43 2.47 1.97
CA PRO A 36 -3.63 2.70 0.78
C PRO A 36 -3.07 1.38 0.25
N ILE A 37 -2.78 1.35 -1.05
CA ILE A 37 -2.19 0.20 -1.74
C ILE A 37 -0.73 0.05 -1.34
N GLY A 38 -0.25 -1.19 -1.29
CA GLY A 38 1.12 -1.55 -0.98
C GLY A 38 1.17 -2.90 -0.26
N GLY A 39 2.34 -3.28 0.20
CA GLY A 39 2.52 -4.63 0.71
C GLY A 39 3.78 -4.80 1.55
N THR A 40 4.14 -6.07 1.73
CA THR A 40 5.32 -6.46 2.48
C THR A 40 6.57 -6.22 1.64
N ILE A 41 7.56 -5.59 2.25
CA ILE A 41 8.87 -5.41 1.64
C ILE A 41 9.56 -6.77 1.61
N GLU A 42 9.89 -7.26 0.42
CA GLU A 42 10.60 -8.53 0.25
C GLU A 42 12.10 -8.40 0.55
N LEU A 43 12.77 -9.53 0.73
CA LEU A 43 14.19 -9.54 1.06
C LEU A 43 15.01 -8.93 -0.09
N GLY A 44 15.65 -7.79 0.18
CA GLY A 44 16.49 -7.08 -0.78
C GLY A 44 15.77 -5.94 -1.50
N GLU A 45 14.47 -5.75 -1.30
CA GLU A 45 13.74 -4.61 -1.85
C GLU A 45 13.91 -3.36 -0.98
N LYS A 46 14.03 -2.21 -1.63
CA LYS A 46 13.72 -0.91 -1.03
C LYS A 46 12.21 -0.71 -1.01
N SER A 47 11.73 0.14 -0.10
CA SER A 47 10.31 0.48 0.01
C SER A 47 9.72 1.08 -1.28
N GLU A 48 10.51 1.79 -2.09
CA GLU A 48 10.09 2.33 -3.39
C GLU A 48 9.91 1.21 -4.43
N GLU A 49 10.80 0.23 -4.45
CA GLU A 49 10.77 -0.91 -5.38
C GLU A 49 9.57 -1.80 -5.07
N THR A 50 9.33 -2.08 -3.78
CA THR A 50 8.13 -2.77 -3.31
C THR A 50 6.85 -2.06 -3.77
N LEU A 51 6.76 -0.73 -3.66
CA LEU A 51 5.56 -0.02 -4.13
C LEU A 51 5.37 -0.13 -5.64
N VAL A 52 6.44 -0.01 -6.44
CA VAL A 52 6.34 -0.19 -7.90
C VAL A 52 5.84 -1.59 -8.25
N ARG A 53 6.36 -2.63 -7.58
CA ARG A 53 5.91 -4.02 -7.76
C ARG A 53 4.43 -4.20 -7.39
N GLU A 54 4.05 -3.79 -6.17
CA GLU A 54 2.68 -3.99 -5.66
C GLU A 54 1.64 -3.25 -6.51
N PHE A 55 1.92 -2.02 -6.95
CA PHE A 55 1.01 -1.29 -7.85
C PHE A 55 0.86 -1.95 -9.22
N TYR A 56 1.94 -2.54 -9.73
CA TYR A 56 1.88 -3.30 -10.97
C TYR A 56 1.11 -4.62 -10.80
N GLU A 57 1.32 -5.34 -9.71
CA GLU A 57 0.65 -6.61 -9.41
C GLU A 57 -0.86 -6.44 -9.14
N GLU A 58 -1.25 -5.44 -8.34
CA GLU A 58 -2.65 -5.26 -7.95
C GLU A 58 -3.46 -4.49 -8.99
N LEU A 59 -2.86 -3.53 -9.70
CA LEU A 59 -3.57 -2.62 -10.61
C LEU A 59 -3.08 -2.62 -12.06
N GLY A 60 -1.96 -3.28 -12.37
CA GLY A 60 -1.34 -3.22 -13.69
C GLY A 60 -0.78 -1.83 -14.03
N LEU A 61 -0.46 -1.01 -13.03
CA LEU A 61 -0.01 0.37 -13.21
C LEU A 61 1.48 0.52 -12.89
N GLU A 62 2.22 1.13 -13.82
CA GLU A 62 3.54 1.66 -13.53
C GLU A 62 3.41 3.02 -12.82
N ILE A 63 4.11 3.17 -11.70
CA ILE A 63 4.09 4.39 -10.90
C ILE A 63 5.49 4.96 -10.69
N ALA A 64 5.57 6.26 -10.41
CA ALA A 64 6.78 6.92 -9.94
C ALA A 64 6.53 7.54 -8.56
N ILE A 65 7.44 7.28 -7.62
CA ILE A 65 7.37 7.85 -6.28
C ILE A 65 7.82 9.31 -6.33
N THR A 66 6.93 10.23 -5.97
CA THR A 66 7.21 11.67 -6.01
C THR A 66 7.70 12.22 -4.67
N ARG A 67 7.30 11.60 -3.56
CA ARG A 67 7.63 12.08 -2.22
C ARG A 67 7.46 10.99 -1.15
N TYR A 68 8.40 10.95 -0.20
CA TYR A 68 8.22 10.24 1.07
C TYR A 68 7.43 11.09 2.07
N ILE A 69 6.48 10.48 2.76
CA ILE A 69 5.72 11.12 3.84
C ILE A 69 6.32 10.66 5.16
N SER A 70 6.93 11.59 5.90
CA SER A 70 7.48 11.40 7.24
C SER A 70 6.54 11.92 8.32
#